data_AF-A0A830HQQ6-F1
#
_entry.id   AF-A0A830HQQ6-F1
#
_cell.length_a   1.000
_cell.length_b   1.000
_cell.length_c   1.000
_cell.angle_alpha   90.00
_cell.angle_beta   90.00
_cell.angle_gamma   90.00
#
_symmetry.space_group_name_H-M   'P 1'
#
loop_
_entity.id
_entity.type
_entity.pdbx_description
1 polymer ?
#
loop_
_entity_poly.entity_id
_entity_poly.type
_entity_poly.pdbx_seq_one_letter_code
_entity_poly.pdbx_strand_id
1 'polypeptide(L)'
;MDNNNNGGSSDDDEPSKEDDDAREPEQSSESQSQSELFNIRVAKARLQHAHDRAVLKRKPRYLPFKESRRWARAMWMQNEIDWEDWLNDGRRNPYVPSQPDVVYADSGFSTWHDFLNGPVKD
;
A
#
# COMPACT_ATOMS: atom_id res chain seq x y z
N MET A 1 4.35 99.61 4.47
CA MET A 1 4.27 98.84 3.22
C MET A 1 3.41 97.64 3.52
N ASP A 2 2.15 97.81 3.17
CA ASP A 2 1.23 96.82 2.59
C ASP A 2 1.02 95.49 3.33
N ASN A 3 -0.11 95.46 4.06
CA ASN A 3 -1.29 94.62 3.78
C ASN A 3 -1.02 93.30 3.03
N ASN A 4 -1.62 92.16 3.37
CA ASN A 4 -3.05 92.00 3.54
C ASN A 4 -3.37 90.53 3.86
N ASN A 5 -4.48 90.30 4.58
CA ASN A 5 -5.49 89.25 4.39
C ASN A 5 -5.06 87.76 4.35
N ASN A 6 -5.83 86.83 4.90
CA ASN A 6 -7.28 86.66 4.84
C ASN A 6 -7.68 85.57 5.83
N GLY A 7 -8.98 85.43 6.07
CA GLY A 7 -9.64 84.34 6.78
C GLY A 7 -9.21 82.95 6.34
N GLY A 8 -9.50 81.90 7.07
CA GLY A 8 -10.77 81.60 7.71
C GLY A 8 -11.01 80.11 7.55
N SER A 9 -11.96 79.60 8.34
CA SER A 9 -12.61 78.31 8.23
C SER A 9 -11.77 77.07 8.54
N SER A 10 -12.22 76.40 9.61
CA SER A 10 -12.13 74.96 9.79
C SER A 10 -12.54 74.23 8.52
N ASP A 11 -11.77 73.23 8.12
CA ASP A 11 -12.27 72.02 7.49
C ASP A 11 -11.39 70.85 7.95
N ASP A 12 -12.10 69.85 8.46
CA ASP A 12 -11.60 68.54 8.85
C ASP A 12 -11.02 67.84 7.63
N ASP A 13 -9.71 67.59 7.61
CA ASP A 13 -9.11 66.59 6.73
C ASP A 13 -8.56 65.45 7.59
N GLU A 14 -9.52 64.63 8.06
CA GLU A 14 -9.30 63.26 8.48
C GLU A 14 -8.63 62.51 7.32
N PRO A 15 -7.38 62.02 7.45
CA PRO A 15 -6.76 61.24 6.41
C PRO A 15 -7.62 60.01 6.12
N SER A 16 -8.06 59.97 4.86
CA SER A 16 -8.89 58.97 4.21
C SER A 16 -8.53 57.56 4.63
N LYS A 17 -9.57 56.83 5.09
CA LYS A 17 -9.59 55.38 5.22
C LYS A 17 -9.35 54.77 3.82
N GLU A 18 -8.09 54.49 3.51
CA GLU A 18 -7.71 53.69 2.34
C GLU A 18 -7.75 52.21 2.73
N ASP A 19 -8.78 51.56 2.20
CA ASP A 19 -8.86 50.14 1.85
C ASP A 19 -8.62 49.12 2.98
N ASP A 20 -9.70 48.86 3.71
CA ASP A 20 -10.05 47.53 4.21
C ASP A 20 -10.24 46.57 3.01
N ASP A 21 -9.17 46.24 2.27
CA ASP A 21 -9.13 44.99 1.52
C ASP A 21 -8.65 43.91 2.49
N ALA A 22 -9.54 43.61 3.45
CA ALA A 22 -9.42 42.45 4.30
C ALA A 22 -9.47 41.22 3.39
N ARG A 23 -8.30 40.83 2.89
CA ARG A 23 -8.05 39.51 2.33
C ARG A 23 -8.46 38.51 3.41
N GLU A 24 -9.69 38.02 3.32
CA GLU A 24 -10.18 36.97 4.18
C GLU A 24 -9.14 35.84 4.19
N PRO A 25 -8.83 35.27 5.36
CA PRO A 25 -7.78 34.28 5.45
C PRO A 25 -8.18 33.03 4.64
N GLU A 26 -7.60 32.94 3.44
CA GLU A 26 -7.41 31.71 2.63
C GLU A 26 -6.93 30.51 3.49
N GLN A 27 -6.43 30.79 4.69
CA GLN A 27 -6.05 29.78 5.66
C GLN A 27 -7.20 28.88 6.10
N SER A 28 -8.45 29.32 6.06
CA SER A 28 -9.60 28.48 6.44
C SER A 28 -9.90 27.40 5.39
N SER A 29 -9.90 27.77 4.10
CA SER A 29 -10.12 26.83 2.99
C SER A 29 -8.95 25.87 2.83
N GLU A 30 -7.72 26.37 2.96
CA GLU A 30 -6.50 25.57 2.91
C GLU A 30 -6.42 24.61 4.11
N SER A 31 -6.80 25.04 5.31
CA SER A 31 -6.84 24.19 6.51
C SER A 31 -7.93 23.11 6.42
N GLN A 32 -9.11 23.45 5.86
CA GLN A 32 -10.15 22.47 5.57
C GLN A 32 -9.65 21.43 4.57
N SER A 33 -9.03 21.86 3.47
CA SER A 33 -8.39 20.98 2.47
C SER A 33 -7.30 20.09 3.07
N GLN A 34 -6.41 20.64 3.90
CA GLN A 34 -5.35 19.87 4.57
C GLN A 34 -5.92 18.83 5.54
N SER A 35 -6.98 19.19 6.28
CA SER A 35 -7.68 18.28 7.19
C SER A 35 -8.41 17.16 6.45
N GLU A 36 -9.03 17.48 5.32
CA GLU A 36 -9.72 16.52 4.47
C GLU A 36 -8.72 15.55 3.83
N LEU A 37 -7.58 16.05 3.34
CA LEU A 37 -6.47 15.23 2.87
C LEU A 37 -5.89 14.34 3.97
N PHE A 38 -5.81 14.80 5.22
CA PHE A 38 -5.39 13.96 6.34
C PHE A 38 -6.41 12.84 6.60
N ASN A 39 -7.70 13.18 6.64
CA ASN A 39 -8.77 12.20 6.84
C ASN A 39 -8.79 11.15 5.72
N ILE A 40 -8.61 11.55 4.47
CA ILE A 40 -8.51 10.66 3.31
C ILE A 40 -7.28 9.75 3.44
N ARG A 41 -6.11 10.28 3.81
CA ARG A 41 -4.89 9.48 4.02
C ARG A 41 -5.08 8.43 5.11
N VAL A 42 -5.70 8.81 6.22
CA VAL A 42 -6.01 7.89 7.32
C VAL A 42 -7.03 6.83 6.89
N ALA A 43 -8.10 7.22 6.19
CA ALA A 43 -9.09 6.29 5.66
C ALA A 43 -8.47 5.29 4.68
N LYS A 44 -7.61 5.75 3.75
CA LYS A 44 -6.85 4.90 2.83
C LYS A 44 -5.95 3.92 3.59
N ALA A 45 -5.21 4.39 4.59
CA ALA A 45 -4.33 3.52 5.39
C ALA A 45 -5.12 2.42 6.11
N ARG A 46 -6.30 2.74 6.67
CA ARG A 46 -7.20 1.76 7.29
C ARG A 46 -7.71 0.74 6.28
N LEU A 47 -8.14 1.20 5.10
CA LEU A 47 -8.60 0.32 4.02
C LEU A 47 -7.49 -0.60 3.53
N GLN A 48 -6.28 -0.07 3.35
CA GLN A 48 -5.11 -0.86 2.95
C GLN A 48 -4.79 -1.94 4.01
N HIS A 49 -4.70 -1.56 5.28
CA HIS A 49 -4.42 -2.51 6.34
C HIS A 49 -5.51 -3.60 6.46
N ALA A 50 -6.79 -3.21 6.34
CA ALA A 50 -7.90 -4.17 6.33
C ALA A 50 -7.82 -5.11 5.11
N HIS A 51 -7.45 -4.59 3.94
CA HIS A 51 -7.23 -5.37 2.74
C HIS A 51 -6.10 -6.38 2.93
N ASP A 52 -4.92 -5.93 3.36
CA ASP A 52 -3.75 -6.78 3.57
C ASP A 52 -4.06 -7.88 4.60
N ARG A 53 -4.72 -7.52 5.70
CA ARG A 53 -5.16 -8.48 6.73
C ARG A 53 -6.15 -9.49 6.17
N ALA A 54 -7.07 -9.08 5.30
CA ALA A 54 -8.02 -9.98 4.65
C ALA A 54 -7.34 -10.89 3.65
N VAL A 55 -6.34 -10.40 2.91
CA VAL A 55 -5.54 -11.20 1.95
C VAL A 55 -4.71 -12.24 2.70
N LEU A 56 -4.01 -11.86 3.77
CA LEU A 56 -3.19 -12.75 4.59
C LEU A 56 -4.01 -13.86 5.27
N LYS A 57 -5.30 -13.62 5.55
CA LYS A 57 -6.21 -14.64 6.12
C LYS A 57 -6.75 -15.65 5.11
N ARG A 58 -6.59 -15.43 3.80
CA ARG A 58 -7.11 -16.35 2.79
C ARG A 58 -6.30 -17.64 2.78
N LYS A 59 -6.99 -18.77 2.62
CA LYS A 59 -6.32 -20.05 2.39
C LYS A 59 -5.53 -19.97 1.08
N PRO A 60 -4.29 -20.47 1.05
CA PRO A 60 -3.51 -20.54 -0.18
C PRO A 60 -4.23 -21.42 -1.21
N ARG A 61 -4.15 -21.04 -2.48
CA ARG A 61 -4.60 -21.86 -3.61
C ARG A 61 -3.39 -22.55 -4.21
N TYR A 62 -3.24 -23.84 -3.92
CA TYR A 62 -2.16 -24.64 -4.48
C TYR A 62 -2.46 -25.06 -5.91
N LEU A 63 -1.40 -25.26 -6.70
CA LEU A 63 -1.51 -25.87 -8.02
C LEU A 63 -2.04 -27.31 -7.89
N PRO A 64 -2.75 -27.83 -8.90
CA PRO A 64 -2.91 -29.26 -9.10
C PRO A 64 -1.59 -30.02 -8.95
N PHE A 65 -1.66 -31.23 -8.39
CA PHE A 65 -0.48 -32.06 -8.10
C PHE A 65 0.49 -32.19 -9.29
N LYS A 66 -0.02 -32.44 -10.50
CA LYS A 66 0.80 -32.59 -11.71
C LYS A 66 1.62 -31.34 -12.03
N GLU A 67 1.02 -30.17 -11.87
CA GLU A 67 1.65 -28.87 -12.15
C GLU A 67 2.63 -28.50 -11.03
N SER A 68 2.25 -28.73 -9.77
CA SER A 68 3.13 -28.54 -8.61
C SER A 68 4.37 -29.43 -8.70
N ARG A 69 4.22 -30.69 -9.11
CA ARG A 69 5.31 -31.64 -9.34
C ARG A 69 6.22 -31.21 -10.48
N ARG A 70 5.65 -30.77 -11.61
CA ARG A 70 6.44 -30.25 -12.75
C ARG A 70 7.27 -29.05 -12.34
N TRP A 71 6.69 -28.15 -11.55
CA TRP A 71 7.40 -26.99 -11.01
C TRP A 71 8.52 -27.40 -10.05
N ALA A 72 8.24 -28.31 -9.11
CA ALA A 72 9.25 -28.79 -8.15
C ALA A 72 10.46 -29.44 -8.85
N ARG A 73 10.20 -30.26 -9.89
CA ARG A 73 11.26 -30.86 -10.72
C ARG A 73 12.06 -29.82 -11.49
N ALA A 74 11.42 -28.73 -11.94
CA ALA A 74 12.11 -27.63 -12.62
C ALA A 74 13.02 -26.80 -11.69
N MET A 75 12.96 -27.01 -10.37
CA MET A 75 13.86 -26.42 -9.38
C MET A 75 15.09 -27.29 -9.06
N TRP A 76 15.17 -28.51 -9.61
CA TRP A 76 16.33 -29.41 -9.51
C TRP A 76 16.73 -29.78 -8.06
N MET A 77 15.77 -29.72 -7.13
CA MET A 77 15.98 -30.16 -5.75
C MET A 77 16.05 -31.68 -5.70
N GLN A 78 16.99 -32.24 -4.93
CA GLN A 78 17.21 -33.68 -4.92
C GLN A 78 16.44 -34.39 -3.82
N ASN A 79 16.25 -33.73 -2.69
CA ASN A 79 15.74 -34.33 -1.48
C ASN A 79 14.88 -33.33 -0.67
N GLU A 80 14.24 -33.86 0.38
CA GLU A 80 13.40 -33.08 1.30
C GLU A 80 14.17 -31.99 2.06
N ILE A 81 15.46 -32.21 2.36
CA ILE A 81 16.30 -31.22 3.04
C ILE A 81 16.49 -30.00 2.14
N ASP A 82 16.80 -30.20 0.85
CA ASP A 82 16.90 -29.10 -0.12
C ASP A 82 15.59 -28.32 -0.23
N TRP A 83 14.46 -29.01 -0.07
CA TRP A 83 13.13 -28.40 -0.07
C TRP A 83 12.89 -27.55 1.19
N GLU A 84 13.26 -28.04 2.37
CA GLU A 84 13.18 -27.31 3.63
C GLU A 84 14.09 -26.08 3.62
N ASP A 85 15.32 -26.22 3.14
CA ASP A 85 16.26 -25.10 2.99
C ASP A 85 15.70 -24.02 2.06
N TRP A 86 15.12 -24.43 0.93
CA TRP A 86 14.43 -23.51 0.02
C TRP A 86 13.23 -22.78 0.67
N LEU A 87 12.48 -23.46 1.55
CA LEU A 87 11.41 -22.83 2.30
C LEU A 87 11.94 -21.79 3.31
N ASN A 88 13.06 -22.10 3.97
CA ASN A 88 13.71 -21.21 4.94
C ASN A 88 14.30 -19.95 4.30
N ASP A 89 14.75 -20.04 3.05
CA ASP A 89 15.26 -18.91 2.27
C ASP A 89 14.20 -17.85 1.93
N GLY A 90 12.93 -18.09 2.24
CA GLY A 90 11.84 -17.12 2.03
C GLY A 90 11.44 -16.91 0.57
N ARG A 91 12.03 -17.66 -0.37
CA ARG A 91 11.73 -17.61 -1.82
C ARG A 91 10.53 -18.48 -2.21
N ARG A 92 9.56 -18.61 -1.30
CA ARG A 92 8.43 -19.53 -1.46
C ARG A 92 7.45 -19.03 -2.53
N ASN A 93 7.20 -19.88 -3.52
CA ASN A 93 6.08 -19.68 -4.45
C ASN A 93 4.74 -19.93 -3.70
N PRO A 94 3.81 -18.96 -3.65
CA PRO A 94 2.53 -19.11 -2.94
C PRO A 94 1.63 -20.24 -3.50
N TYR A 95 1.88 -20.68 -4.73
CA TYR A 95 1.09 -21.72 -5.40
C TYR A 95 1.59 -23.14 -5.12
N VAL A 96 2.72 -23.28 -4.42
CA VAL A 96 3.33 -24.58 -4.09
C VAL A 96 3.26 -24.78 -2.58
N PRO A 97 2.70 -25.91 -2.11
CA PRO A 97 2.55 -26.16 -0.68
C PRO A 97 3.90 -26.40 -0.02
N SER A 98 4.05 -25.96 1.22
CA SER A 98 5.25 -26.26 2.03
C SER A 98 5.35 -27.76 2.36
N GLN A 99 4.21 -28.42 2.58
CA GLN A 99 4.09 -29.85 2.87
C GLN A 99 3.30 -30.52 1.72
N PRO A 100 3.93 -30.81 0.58
CA PRO A 100 3.27 -31.44 -0.57
C PRO A 100 2.78 -32.86 -0.26
N ASP A 101 3.45 -33.57 0.64
CA ASP A 101 3.07 -34.89 1.15
C ASP A 101 1.69 -34.87 1.82
N VAL A 102 1.42 -33.85 2.64
CA VAL A 102 0.12 -33.68 3.32
C VAL A 102 -0.95 -33.16 2.34
N VAL A 103 -0.61 -32.15 1.54
CA VAL A 103 -1.58 -31.49 0.65
C VAL A 103 -2.02 -32.41 -0.49
N TYR A 104 -1.13 -33.27 -0.99
CA TYR A 104 -1.38 -34.15 -2.12
C TYR A 104 -1.47 -35.64 -1.74
N ALA A 105 -1.67 -35.96 -0.46
CA ALA A 105 -1.83 -37.33 0.03
C ALA A 105 -2.84 -38.12 -0.81
N ASP A 106 -4.02 -37.54 -1.09
CA ASP A 106 -5.08 -38.18 -1.89
C ASP A 106 -4.96 -37.90 -3.40
N SER A 107 -3.97 -37.10 -3.82
CA SER A 107 -3.80 -36.62 -5.20
C SER A 107 -2.69 -37.34 -5.98
N GLY A 108 -2.11 -38.39 -5.39
CA GLY A 108 -1.07 -39.21 -6.03
C GLY A 108 0.35 -38.95 -5.53
N PHE A 109 0.52 -38.24 -4.41
CA PHE A 109 1.82 -38.18 -3.75
C PHE A 109 2.21 -39.57 -3.23
N SER A 110 3.42 -40.03 -3.59
CA SER A 110 3.92 -41.34 -3.19
C SER A 110 5.14 -41.21 -2.28
N THR A 111 6.17 -40.51 -2.74
CA THR A 111 7.42 -40.24 -2.02
C THR A 111 7.97 -38.89 -2.43
N TRP A 112 8.79 -38.30 -1.57
CA TRP A 112 9.57 -37.10 -1.89
C TRP A 112 10.43 -37.27 -3.13
N HIS A 113 11.06 -38.45 -3.29
CA HIS A 113 11.85 -38.75 -4.47
C HIS A 113 11.02 -38.70 -5.75
N ASP A 114 9.82 -39.29 -5.76
CA ASP A 114 8.90 -39.22 -6.91
C ASP A 114 8.43 -37.79 -7.18
N PHE A 115 8.17 -36.99 -6.13
CA PHE A 115 7.76 -35.60 -6.30
C PHE A 115 8.86 -34.70 -6.87
N LEU A 116 10.10 -34.81 -6.38
CA LEU A 116 11.21 -33.91 -6.71
C LEU A 116 12.06 -34.38 -7.90
N ASN A 117 12.32 -35.68 -8.02
CA ASN A 117 13.26 -36.24 -8.99
C ASN A 117 12.75 -37.53 -9.66
N GLY A 118 11.46 -37.85 -9.52
CA GLY A 118 10.88 -39.04 -10.12
C GLY A 118 10.88 -38.98 -11.65
N PRO A 119 10.84 -40.12 -12.35
CA PRO A 119 10.66 -40.13 -13.80
C PRO A 119 9.38 -39.38 -14.17
N VAL A 120 9.46 -38.53 -15.21
CA VAL A 120 8.26 -37.96 -15.86
C VAL A 120 7.70 -39.08 -16.72
N LYS A 121 6.62 -39.72 -16.25
CA LYS A 121 5.82 -40.60 -17.11
C LYS A 121 4.80 -39.70 -17.80
N ASP A 122 5.06 -39.40 -19.07
CA ASP A 122 4.13 -38.72 -19.97
C ASP A 122 2.91 -39.62 -20.28
#